data_AF-A0A098AYQ3-F1
#
_entry.id   AF-A0A098AYQ3-F1
#
_cell.length_a   1.000
_cell.length_b   1.000
_cell.length_c   1.000
_cell.angle_alpha   90.00
_cell.angle_beta   90.00
_cell.angle_gamma   90.00
#
_symmetry.space_group_name_H-M   'P 1'
#
loop_
_entity.id
_entity.type
_entity.pdbx_description
1 polymer ?
#
loop_
_entity_poly.entity_id
_entity_poly.type
_entity_poly.pdbx_seq_one_letter_code
_entity_poly.pdbx_strand_id
1 'polypeptide(L)'
;MYRMSEEQQQKVFTNFKKVIDKQNAGLINKELYYHLNLNCNFVAHFNLQGFREAYSGENFREFVDYFNPASPSSQWLEAPEISADFIPLNQAMVDYASPNH
;
A
#
# COMPACT_ATOMS: atom_id res chain seq x y z
N MET A 1 10.05 2.25 -16.57
CA MET A 1 9.70 1.86 -15.18
C MET A 1 9.88 3.07 -14.29
N TYR A 2 8.88 3.41 -13.48
CA TYR A 2 8.97 4.44 -12.45
C TYR A 2 10.01 3.97 -11.40
N ARG A 3 11.15 4.65 -11.31
CA ARG A 3 12.19 4.35 -10.31
C ARG A 3 12.06 5.34 -9.17
N MET A 4 12.08 4.84 -7.93
CA MET A 4 12.13 5.67 -6.73
C MET A 4 13.50 5.57 -6.07
N SER A 5 14.05 6.70 -5.63
CA SER A 5 15.23 6.72 -4.76
C SER A 5 14.91 6.12 -3.39
N GLU A 6 15.94 5.72 -2.64
CA GLU A 6 15.78 5.24 -1.25
C GLU A 6 15.05 6.26 -0.37
N GLU A 7 15.33 7.55 -0.53
CA GLU A 7 14.64 8.63 0.19
C GLU A 7 13.14 8.66 -0.15
N GLN A 8 12.78 8.45 -1.42
CA GLN A 8 11.39 8.38 -1.84
C GLN A 8 10.69 7.13 -1.29
N GLN A 9 11.37 5.98 -1.29
CA GLN A 9 10.86 4.75 -0.69
C GLN A 9 10.61 4.93 0.82
N GLN A 10 11.52 5.60 1.53
CA GLN A 10 11.36 5.90 2.94
C GLN A 10 10.18 6.86 3.19
N LYS A 11 9.95 7.85 2.33
CA LYS A 11 8.78 8.75 2.40
C LYS A 11 7.47 7.99 2.19
N VAL A 12 7.44 7.08 1.22
CA VAL A 12 6.29 6.20 0.97
C VAL A 12 6.01 5.32 2.17
N PHE A 13 7.02 4.65 2.71
CA PHE A 13 6.84 3.80 3.90
C PHE A 13 6.40 4.61 5.13
N THR A 14 6.95 5.81 5.33
CA THR A 14 6.55 6.68 6.44
C THR A 14 5.10 7.14 6.32
N ASN A 15 4.63 7.46 5.11
CA ASN A 15 3.23 7.78 4.88
C ASN A 15 2.33 6.55 5.12
N PHE A 16 2.75 5.37 4.67
CA PHE A 16 2.03 4.12 4.90
C PHE A 16 1.82 3.84 6.40
N LYS A 17 2.90 3.89 7.20
CA LYS A 17 2.79 3.71 8.66
C LYS A 17 1.79 4.67 9.27
N LYS A 18 1.85 5.95 8.89
CA LYS A 18 0.90 6.96 9.36
C LYS A 18 -0.55 6.63 9.01
N VAL A 19 -0.81 6.07 7.82
CA VAL A 19 -2.15 5.64 7.38
C VAL A 19 -2.65 4.47 8.23
N ILE A 20 -1.80 3.45 8.46
CA ILE A 20 -2.12 2.28 9.29
C ILE A 20 -2.35 2.68 10.75
N ASP A 21 -1.43 3.44 11.35
CA ASP A 21 -1.48 3.84 12.77
C ASP A 21 -2.72 4.69 13.09
N LYS A 22 -3.18 5.49 12.13
CA LYS A 22 -4.35 6.35 12.26
C LYS A 22 -5.62 5.73 11.69
N GLN A 23 -5.52 4.55 11.08
CA GLN A 23 -6.58 3.87 10.35
C GLN A 23 -7.36 4.83 9.43
N ASN A 24 -6.62 5.65 8.67
CA ASN A 24 -7.21 6.77 7.94
C ASN A 24 -6.65 6.87 6.52
N ALA A 25 -7.43 6.35 5.56
CA ALA A 25 -7.12 6.43 4.14
C ALA A 25 -6.97 7.88 3.63
N GLY A 26 -7.62 8.87 4.25
CA GLY A 26 -7.46 10.28 3.90
C GLY A 26 -6.03 10.81 4.01
N LEU A 27 -5.16 10.11 4.74
CA LEU A 27 -3.75 10.45 4.91
C LEU A 27 -2.84 9.91 3.79
N ILE A 28 -3.35 9.06 2.89
CA ILE A 28 -2.60 8.51 1.76
C ILE A 28 -2.18 9.65 0.85
N ASN A 29 -0.88 9.90 0.69
CA ASN A 29 -0.38 10.94 -0.20
C ASN A 29 -0.23 10.41 -1.64
N LYS A 30 0.21 11.30 -2.54
CA LYS A 30 0.32 10.99 -3.97
C LYS A 30 1.38 9.92 -4.25
N GLU A 31 2.50 9.96 -3.54
CA GLU A 31 3.59 9.01 -3.66
C GLU A 31 3.16 7.60 -3.22
N LEU A 32 2.51 7.48 -2.05
CA LEU A 32 1.98 6.22 -1.58
C LEU A 32 0.91 5.69 -2.53
N TYR A 33 -0.03 6.53 -2.97
CA TYR A 33 -1.04 6.14 -3.94
C TYR A 33 -0.43 5.56 -5.22
N TYR A 34 0.58 6.19 -5.83
CA TYR A 34 1.20 5.62 -7.02
C TYR A 34 1.92 4.31 -6.73
N HIS A 35 2.61 4.21 -5.60
CA HIS A 35 3.27 2.97 -5.21
C HIS A 35 2.27 1.83 -5.07
N LEU A 36 1.16 2.04 -4.37
CA LEU A 36 0.12 1.03 -4.16
C LEU A 36 -0.48 0.53 -5.48
N ASN A 37 -0.73 1.43 -6.42
CA ASN A 37 -1.33 1.07 -7.71
C ASN A 37 -0.35 0.40 -8.67
N LEU A 38 0.91 0.83 -8.69
CA LEU A 38 1.90 0.34 -9.65
C LEU A 38 2.67 -0.89 -9.14
N ASN A 39 2.84 -1.01 -7.82
CA ASN A 39 3.74 -1.98 -7.20
C ASN A 39 3.07 -2.83 -6.11
N CYS A 40 1.77 -2.64 -5.85
CA CYS A 40 0.97 -3.48 -4.96
C CYS A 40 -0.38 -3.88 -5.59
N ASN A 41 -0.54 -3.65 -6.89
CA ASN A 41 -1.73 -3.99 -7.70
C ASN A 41 -3.08 -3.53 -7.10
N PHE A 42 -3.08 -2.41 -6.37
CA PHE A 42 -4.32 -1.80 -5.92
C PHE A 42 -5.13 -1.28 -7.11
N VAL A 43 -6.45 -1.24 -6.95
CA VAL A 43 -7.34 -0.60 -7.92
C VAL A 43 -7.26 0.93 -7.76
N ALA A 44 -6.95 1.64 -8.84
CA ALA A 44 -6.69 3.09 -8.80
C ALA A 44 -7.88 3.98 -8.47
N HIS A 45 -9.12 3.45 -8.54
CA HIS A 45 -10.35 4.21 -8.28
C HIS A 45 -10.35 5.61 -8.95
N PHE A 46 -9.97 5.65 -10.23
CA PHE A 46 -9.85 6.84 -11.09
C PHE A 46 -8.78 7.87 -10.68
N ASN A 47 -8.73 8.30 -9.43
CA ASN A 47 -7.73 9.24 -8.91
C ASN A 47 -7.50 9.08 -7.39
N LEU A 48 -6.55 9.83 -6.83
CA LEU A 48 -6.22 9.81 -5.40
C LEU A 48 -7.42 10.06 -4.48
N GLN A 49 -8.33 10.97 -4.85
CA GLN A 49 -9.51 11.25 -4.02
C GLN A 49 -10.45 10.04 -4.01
N GLY A 50 -10.78 9.49 -5.18
CA GLY A 50 -11.61 8.30 -5.29
C GLY A 50 -11.00 7.10 -4.57
N PHE A 51 -9.68 6.95 -4.62
CA PHE A 51 -8.96 5.94 -3.87
C PHE A 51 -9.11 6.09 -2.35
N ARG A 52 -8.95 7.31 -1.83
CA ARG A 52 -9.13 7.57 -0.40
C ARG A 52 -10.56 7.30 0.05
N GLU A 53 -11.53 7.67 -0.77
CA GLU A 53 -12.95 7.46 -0.50
C GLU A 53 -13.29 5.96 -0.48
N ALA A 54 -12.78 5.19 -1.45
CA ALA A 54 -13.01 3.75 -1.56
C ALA A 54 -12.59 2.97 -0.30
N TYR A 55 -11.46 3.34 0.30
CA TYR A 55 -10.89 2.70 1.50
C TYR A 55 -11.15 3.46 2.80
N SER A 56 -12.14 4.37 2.82
CA SER A 56 -12.47 5.15 4.02
C SER A 56 -13.46 4.42 4.94
N GLY A 57 -13.45 4.78 6.24
CA GLY A 57 -14.40 4.27 7.21
C GLY A 57 -14.33 2.76 7.37
N GLU A 58 -15.48 2.09 7.25
CA GLU A 58 -15.61 0.63 7.41
C GLU A 58 -14.80 -0.15 6.35
N ASN A 59 -14.59 0.43 5.17
CA ASN A 59 -13.81 -0.18 4.09
C ASN A 59 -12.30 -0.10 4.32
N PHE A 60 -11.83 0.59 5.36
CA PHE A 60 -10.40 0.62 5.68
C PHE A 60 -9.85 -0.78 5.97
N ARG A 61 -10.70 -1.70 6.42
CA ARG A 61 -10.30 -3.10 6.61
C ARG A 61 -9.87 -3.76 5.30
N GLU A 62 -10.57 -3.48 4.20
CA GLU A 62 -10.23 -4.02 2.88
C GLU A 62 -8.83 -3.56 2.45
N PHE A 63 -8.49 -2.28 2.70
CA PHE A 63 -7.14 -1.76 2.46
C PHE A 63 -6.07 -2.52 3.22
N VAL A 64 -6.31 -2.82 4.50
CA VAL A 64 -5.37 -3.59 5.33
C VAL A 64 -5.26 -5.03 4.83
N ASP A 65 -6.36 -5.63 4.38
CA ASP A 65 -6.39 -7.01 3.90
C ASP A 65 -5.57 -7.22 2.62
N TYR A 66 -5.25 -6.19 1.83
CA TYR A 66 -4.26 -6.29 0.75
C TYR A 66 -2.86 -6.64 1.28
N PHE A 67 -2.53 -6.32 2.54
CA PHE A 67 -1.22 -6.60 3.14
C PHE A 67 -1.23 -7.83 4.05
N ASN A 68 -2.36 -8.53 4.16
CA ASN A 68 -2.48 -9.73 4.98
C ASN A 68 -2.17 -10.96 4.12
N PRO A 69 -1.07 -11.71 4.34
CA PRO A 69 -0.71 -12.86 3.52
C PRO A 69 -1.76 -13.99 3.49
N ALA A 70 -2.67 -14.02 4.47
CA ALA A 70 -3.78 -14.97 4.52
C ALA A 70 -5.02 -14.52 3.72
N SER A 71 -5.00 -13.30 3.16
CA SER A 71 -6.11 -12.73 2.40
C SER A 71 -5.96 -13.00 0.91
N PRO A 72 -7.03 -13.35 0.19
CA PRO A 72 -7.01 -13.39 -1.27
C PRO A 72 -6.58 -12.07 -1.92
N SER A 73 -6.79 -10.94 -1.24
CA SER A 73 -6.40 -9.61 -1.73
C SER A 73 -4.88 -9.38 -1.74
N SER A 74 -4.09 -10.23 -1.07
CA SER A 74 -2.61 -10.12 -1.04
C SER A 74 -1.91 -10.90 -2.16
N GLN A 75 -2.64 -11.43 -3.14
CA GLN A 75 -2.08 -12.19 -4.28
C GLN A 75 -1.02 -11.40 -5.08
N TRP A 76 -1.08 -10.06 -5.00
CA TRP A 76 -0.07 -9.21 -5.61
C TRP A 76 1.34 -9.49 -5.09
N LEU A 77 1.52 -10.00 -3.87
CA LEU A 77 2.85 -10.29 -3.32
C LEU A 77 3.67 -11.26 -4.18
N GLU A 78 3.00 -12.15 -4.91
CA GLU A 78 3.62 -13.13 -5.80
C GLU A 78 3.49 -12.76 -7.29
N ALA A 79 2.94 -11.58 -7.60
CA ALA A 79 2.60 -11.20 -8.95
C ALA A 79 3.86 -10.83 -9.77
N PRO A 80 4.07 -11.45 -10.95
CA PRO A 80 5.29 -11.29 -11.74
C PRO A 80 5.46 -9.88 -12.33
N GLU A 81 4.39 -9.09 -12.39
CA GLU A 81 4.43 -7.69 -12.85
C GLU A 81 5.06 -6.72 -11.86
N ILE A 82 5.24 -7.13 -10.59
CA ILE A 82 5.82 -6.27 -9.56
C ILE A 82 7.33 -6.24 -9.71
N SER A 83 7.88 -5.03 -9.77
CA SER A 83 9.33 -4.84 -9.89
C SER A 83 10.05 -5.39 -8.65
N ALA A 84 11.08 -6.20 -8.90
CA ALA A 84 11.96 -6.73 -7.87
C ALA A 84 12.62 -5.63 -7.01
N ASP A 85 12.79 -4.42 -7.56
CA ASP A 85 13.36 -3.26 -6.88
C ASP A 85 12.51 -2.81 -5.67
N PHE A 86 11.22 -3.18 -5.63
CA PHE A 86 10.29 -2.79 -4.57
C PHE A 86 9.93 -3.93 -3.61
N ILE A 87 10.46 -5.15 -3.81
CA ILE A 87 10.22 -6.28 -2.90
C ILE A 87 10.54 -5.92 -1.44
N PRO A 88 11.69 -5.29 -1.11
CA PRO A 88 12.01 -4.96 0.28
C PRO A 88 10.99 -3.98 0.90
N LEU A 89 10.55 -2.98 0.13
CA LEU A 89 9.58 -1.99 0.59
C LEU A 89 8.20 -2.62 0.79
N ASN A 90 7.77 -3.46 -0.15
CA ASN A 90 6.50 -4.17 -0.10
C ASN A 90 6.44 -5.13 1.08
N GLN A 91 7.52 -5.88 1.32
CA GLN A 91 7.62 -6.77 2.48
C GLN A 91 7.56 -5.96 3.79
N ALA A 92 8.26 -4.83 3.88
CA ALA A 92 8.19 -3.97 5.06
C ALA A 92 6.76 -3.44 5.33
N MET A 93 5.97 -3.18 4.28
CA MET A 93 4.55 -2.81 4.43
C MET A 93 3.71 -3.97 4.95
N VAL A 94 3.91 -5.18 4.42
CA VAL A 94 3.25 -6.41 4.91
C VAL A 94 3.58 -6.67 6.37
N ASP A 95 4.87 -6.63 6.74
CA ASP A 95 5.32 -6.87 8.10
C ASP A 95 4.74 -5.84 9.08
N TYR A 96 4.58 -4.58 8.63
CA TYR A 96 4.03 -3.51 9.45
C TYR A 96 2.51 -3.58 9.61
N ALA A 97 1.79 -3.94 8.56
CA ALA A 97 0.32 -4.07 8.60
C ALA A 97 -0.14 -5.39 9.21
N SER A 98 0.73 -6.40 9.24
CA SER A 98 0.48 -7.63 9.96
C SER A 98 0.33 -7.33 11.46
N PRO A 99 -0.75 -7.77 12.10
CA PRO A 99 -0.87 -7.64 13.55
C PRO A 99 0.30 -8.41 14.19
N ASN A 100 1.21 -7.69 14.84
CA ASN A 100 2.19 -8.30 15.74
C ASN A 100 1.42 -9.10 16.81
N HIS A 101 1.46 -10.44 16.69
CA HIS A 101 0.99 -11.47 17.65
C HIS A 101 -0.34 -11.25 18.40
#